data_AF-A0A832TRC3-F1
#
_entry.id   AF-A0A832TRC3-F1
#
_cell.length_a   1.000
_cell.length_b   1.000
_cell.length_c   1.000
_cell.angle_alpha   90.00
_cell.angle_beta   90.00
_cell.angle_gamma   90.00
#
_symmetry.space_group_name_H-M   'P 1'
#
loop_
_entity.id
_entity.type
_entity.pdbx_description
1 polymer ?
#
loop_
_entity_poly.entity_id
_entity_poly.type
_entity_poly.pdbx_seq_one_letter_code
_entity_poly.pdbx_strand_id
1 'polypeptide(L)'
;MVFLEIKDNISYISMNTNIGVIESGNTCILIDGGGSKEDGEHILSLLHEENIVPKAAIITHGHWDHFYGLLKIKEEFPEIKIYSSPLEKAFIENPYLEFYSYFSSTSPLKVSDTPMEFNGVHVDGVLDKGFVKINGEEMEIISLSGHSPGGIGILYKGVLFS
;
A
#
# COMPACT_ATOMS: atom_id res chain seq x y z
N MET A 1 -11.64 -9.59 9.74
CA MET A 1 -11.40 -8.41 8.88
C MET A 1 -12.77 -7.86 8.50
N VAL A 2 -12.93 -6.55 8.46
CA VAL A 2 -14.21 -5.90 8.15
C VAL A 2 -13.95 -4.73 7.22
N PHE A 3 -14.80 -4.55 6.20
CA PHE A 3 -14.85 -3.36 5.36
C PHE A 3 -15.72 -2.31 6.06
N LEU A 4 -15.15 -1.15 6.37
CA LEU A 4 -15.79 -0.13 7.20
C LEU A 4 -15.70 1.24 6.54
N GLU A 5 -16.86 1.89 6.43
CA GLU A 5 -16.95 3.27 5.96
C GLU A 5 -16.38 4.24 7.01
N ILE A 6 -15.55 5.18 6.56
CA ILE A 6 -15.06 6.30 7.37
C ILE A 6 -15.93 7.52 7.11
N LYS A 7 -16.03 7.92 5.83
CA LYS A 7 -16.70 9.14 5.38
C LYS A 7 -16.81 9.19 3.86
N ASP A 8 -17.98 9.59 3.34
CA ASP A 8 -18.21 9.80 1.90
C ASP A 8 -17.88 8.54 1.08
N ASN A 9 -16.84 8.60 0.24
CA ASN A 9 -16.34 7.50 -0.59
C ASN A 9 -15.04 6.92 -0.03
N ILE A 10 -14.86 7.01 1.30
CA ILE A 10 -13.65 6.63 2.01
C ILE A 10 -14.00 5.51 2.99
N SER A 11 -13.37 4.38 2.78
CA SER A 11 -13.52 3.18 3.60
C SER A 11 -12.14 2.65 3.99
N TYR A 12 -12.09 1.66 4.87
CA TYR A 12 -10.89 0.90 5.14
C TYR A 12 -11.20 -0.57 5.41
N ILE A 13 -10.21 -1.42 5.13
CA ILE A 13 -10.23 -2.83 5.49
C ILE A 13 -9.40 -3.00 6.76
N SER A 14 -10.05 -3.44 7.84
CA SER A 14 -9.37 -3.65 9.12
C SER A 14 -8.58 -4.96 9.14
N MET A 15 -7.25 -4.84 9.28
CA MET A 15 -6.26 -5.92 9.28
C MET A 15 -5.13 -5.58 10.26
N ASN A 16 -4.06 -6.39 10.31
CA ASN A 16 -2.87 -6.04 11.11
C ASN A 16 -2.25 -4.71 10.65
N THR A 17 -2.16 -4.53 9.33
CA THR A 17 -1.86 -3.26 8.67
C THR A 17 -3.12 -2.85 7.91
N ASN A 18 -3.80 -1.81 8.38
CA ASN A 18 -5.08 -1.38 7.79
C ASN A 18 -4.88 -0.92 6.33
N ILE A 19 -5.85 -1.24 5.48
CA ILE A 19 -5.82 -0.87 4.06
C ILE A 19 -6.84 0.23 3.82
N GLY A 20 -6.39 1.40 3.37
CA GLY A 20 -7.29 2.47 2.97
C GLY A 20 -7.97 2.16 1.63
N VAL A 21 -9.22 2.57 1.47
CA VAL A 21 -9.97 2.40 0.23
C VAL A 21 -10.62 3.74 -0.14
N ILE A 22 -10.22 4.29 -1.28
CA ILE A 22 -10.87 5.48 -1.87
C ILE A 22 -11.67 5.02 -3.08
N GLU A 23 -12.99 5.11 -2.98
CA GLU A 23 -13.93 4.58 -3.97
C GLU A 23 -14.30 5.64 -5.02
N SER A 24 -14.41 5.24 -6.28
CA SER A 24 -14.92 6.06 -7.37
C SER A 24 -15.82 5.19 -8.26
N GLY A 25 -17.13 5.26 -8.03
CA GLY A 25 -18.10 4.38 -8.66
C GLY A 25 -17.85 2.93 -8.23
N ASN A 26 -17.63 2.04 -9.20
CA ASN A 26 -17.29 0.64 -8.96
C ASN A 26 -15.77 0.37 -8.97
N THR A 27 -14.95 1.41 -8.82
CA THR A 27 -13.49 1.28 -8.79
C THR A 27 -12.91 1.85 -7.52
N CYS A 28 -11.69 1.48 -7.16
CA CYS A 28 -11.01 2.10 -6.03
C CYS A 28 -9.52 2.33 -6.24
N ILE A 29 -8.99 3.20 -5.39
CA ILE A 29 -7.56 3.33 -5.08
C ILE A 29 -7.35 2.71 -3.71
N LEU A 30 -6.48 1.71 -3.64
CA LEU A 30 -6.04 1.12 -2.37
C LEU A 30 -4.91 1.97 -1.79
N ILE A 31 -4.89 2.14 -0.47
CA ILE A 31 -3.76 2.68 0.27
C ILE A 31 -3.15 1.51 1.04
N ASP A 32 -1.93 1.14 0.65
CA ASP A 32 -1.25 -0.11 1.01
C ASP A 32 -1.96 -1.39 0.52
N GLY A 33 -1.39 -2.55 0.82
CA GLY A 33 -1.78 -3.84 0.25
C GLY A 33 -1.45 -5.07 1.10
N GLY A 34 -1.24 -4.91 2.40
CA GLY A 34 -1.09 -6.01 3.36
C GLY A 34 0.24 -6.76 3.28
N GLY A 35 0.43 -7.69 4.22
CA GLY A 35 1.73 -8.31 4.50
C GLY A 35 1.89 -9.77 4.10
N SER A 36 0.91 -10.35 3.42
CA SER A 36 1.03 -11.69 2.86
C SER A 36 0.17 -11.90 1.63
N LYS A 37 0.32 -13.05 0.95
CA LYS A 37 -0.59 -13.41 -0.14
C LYS A 37 -2.01 -13.66 0.35
N GLU A 38 -2.16 -14.23 1.55
CA GLU A 38 -3.44 -14.45 2.21
C GLU A 38 -4.14 -13.11 2.52
N ASP A 39 -3.38 -12.10 2.94
CA ASP A 39 -3.91 -10.73 3.08
C ASP A 39 -4.47 -10.22 1.75
N GLY A 40 -3.73 -10.43 0.65
CA GLY A 40 -4.20 -10.10 -0.69
C GLY A 40 -5.49 -10.84 -1.11
N GLU A 41 -5.60 -12.13 -0.77
CA GLU A 41 -6.82 -12.92 -1.02
C GLU A 41 -8.03 -12.38 -0.24
N HIS A 42 -7.82 -11.97 1.01
CA HIS A 42 -8.88 -11.37 1.83
C HIS A 42 -9.31 -10.00 1.31
N ILE A 43 -8.35 -9.15 0.89
CA ILE A 43 -8.64 -7.85 0.28
C ILE A 43 -9.51 -8.07 -0.96
N LEU A 44 -9.13 -9.01 -1.85
CA LEU A 44 -9.91 -9.35 -3.04
C LEU A 44 -11.32 -9.82 -2.69
N SER A 45 -11.46 -10.73 -1.72
CA SER A 45 -12.77 -11.23 -1.28
C SER A 45 -13.72 -10.10 -0.88
N LEU A 46 -13.23 -9.14 -0.08
CA LEU A 46 -14.03 -8.00 0.38
C LEU A 46 -14.37 -7.04 -0.78
N LEU A 47 -13.42 -6.78 -1.68
CA LEU A 47 -13.68 -5.96 -2.87
C LEU A 47 -14.73 -6.61 -3.78
N HIS A 48 -14.73 -7.94 -3.91
CA HIS A 48 -15.76 -8.65 -4.67
C HIS A 48 -17.14 -8.58 -4.03
N GLU A 49 -17.24 -8.74 -2.72
CA GLU A 49 -18.50 -8.60 -1.98
C GLU A 49 -19.12 -7.22 -2.19
N GLU A 50 -18.29 -6.18 -2.21
CA GLU A 50 -18.71 -4.79 -2.47
C GLU A 50 -18.83 -4.43 -3.96
N ASN A 51 -18.53 -5.36 -4.88
CA ASN A 51 -18.49 -5.13 -6.34
C ASN A 51 -17.55 -3.98 -6.78
N ILE A 52 -16.42 -3.84 -6.10
CA ILE A 52 -15.40 -2.81 -6.33
C ILE A 52 -14.19 -3.41 -7.06
N VAL A 53 -13.66 -2.67 -8.03
CA VAL A 53 -12.47 -3.07 -8.82
C VAL A 53 -11.28 -2.17 -8.49
N PRO A 54 -10.16 -2.70 -7.97
CA PRO A 54 -8.98 -1.89 -7.71
C PRO A 54 -8.32 -1.45 -9.02
N LYS A 55 -8.09 -0.15 -9.17
CA LYS A 55 -7.45 0.45 -10.36
C LYS A 55 -6.08 1.05 -10.06
N ALA A 56 -5.83 1.42 -8.82
CA ALA A 56 -4.52 1.83 -8.36
C ALA A 56 -4.27 1.39 -6.93
N ALA A 57 -3.00 1.31 -6.53
CA ALA A 57 -2.57 1.21 -5.16
C ALA A 57 -1.48 2.25 -4.90
N ILE A 58 -1.56 2.94 -3.76
CA ILE A 58 -0.54 3.87 -3.28
C ILE A 58 0.09 3.25 -2.04
N ILE A 59 1.39 3.00 -2.08
CA ILE A 59 2.14 2.41 -0.97
C ILE A 59 2.75 3.56 -0.15
N THR A 60 2.45 3.59 1.14
CA THR A 60 2.91 4.63 2.08
C THR A 60 4.42 4.55 2.30
N HIS A 61 4.96 3.34 2.46
CA HIS A 61 6.39 3.06 2.58
C HIS A 61 6.76 1.62 2.25
N GLY A 62 8.06 1.37 2.05
CA GLY A 62 8.60 0.12 1.54
C GLY A 62 8.86 -0.96 2.57
N HIS A 63 8.03 -1.09 3.60
CA HIS A 63 8.02 -2.31 4.43
C HIS A 63 7.07 -3.35 3.84
N TRP A 64 7.50 -4.62 3.82
CA TRP A 64 6.75 -5.70 3.14
C TRP A 64 5.31 -5.86 3.62
N ASP A 65 5.01 -5.49 4.86
CA ASP A 65 3.66 -5.54 5.44
C ASP A 65 2.67 -4.53 4.84
N HIS A 66 3.17 -3.61 4.01
CA HIS A 66 2.37 -2.62 3.29
C HIS A 66 2.12 -2.96 1.82
N PHE A 67 2.77 -3.96 1.22
CA PHE A 67 2.65 -4.20 -0.22
C PHE A 67 2.78 -5.65 -0.70
N TYR A 68 3.09 -6.60 0.18
CA TYR A 68 3.27 -8.00 -0.25
C TYR A 68 1.97 -8.60 -0.82
N GLY A 69 0.81 -8.28 -0.24
CA GLY A 69 -0.48 -8.76 -0.75
C GLY A 69 -0.84 -8.22 -2.14
N LEU A 70 -0.20 -7.15 -2.61
CA LEU A 70 -0.39 -6.64 -3.98
C LEU A 70 0.05 -7.65 -5.05
N LEU A 71 0.90 -8.64 -4.72
CA LEU A 71 1.21 -9.72 -5.66
C LEU A 71 -0.04 -10.51 -6.03
N LYS A 72 -0.86 -10.87 -5.03
CA LYS A 72 -2.10 -11.60 -5.26
C LYS A 72 -3.09 -10.73 -6.03
N ILE A 73 -3.19 -9.45 -5.67
CA ILE A 73 -4.08 -8.51 -6.36
C ILE A 73 -3.66 -8.33 -7.83
N LYS A 74 -2.35 -8.29 -8.12
CA LYS A 74 -1.83 -8.22 -9.50
C LYS A 74 -2.05 -9.49 -10.33
N GLU A 75 -2.15 -10.67 -9.70
CA GLU A 75 -2.52 -11.91 -10.43
C GLU A 75 -3.92 -11.80 -11.05
N GLU A 76 -4.86 -11.16 -10.35
CA GLU A 76 -6.24 -10.97 -10.81
C GLU A 76 -6.44 -9.67 -11.61
N PHE A 77 -5.78 -8.58 -11.18
CA PHE A 77 -5.85 -7.27 -11.80
C PHE A 77 -4.47 -6.84 -12.31
N PRO A 78 -3.96 -7.42 -13.41
CA PRO A 78 -2.61 -7.14 -13.92
C PRO A 78 -2.39 -5.69 -14.34
N GLU A 79 -3.48 -4.96 -14.64
CA GLU A 79 -3.47 -3.56 -15.06
C GLU A 79 -3.46 -2.55 -13.90
N ILE A 80 -3.54 -3.00 -12.64
CA ILE A 80 -3.51 -2.11 -11.47
C ILE A 80 -2.21 -1.30 -11.45
N LYS A 81 -2.32 0.03 -11.28
CA LYS A 81 -1.17 0.93 -11.21
C LYS A 81 -0.70 1.13 -9.78
N ILE A 82 0.58 0.86 -9.55
CA ILE A 82 1.20 1.00 -8.22
C ILE A 82 2.02 2.27 -8.15
N TYR A 83 1.81 3.04 -7.10
CA TYR A 83 2.48 4.30 -6.84
C TYR A 83 3.17 4.28 -5.48
N SER A 84 4.30 4.96 -5.36
CA SER A 84 4.92 5.28 -4.07
C SER A 84 5.82 6.51 -4.20
N SER A 85 6.51 6.92 -3.14
CA SER A 85 7.53 7.97 -3.26
C SER A 85 8.81 7.47 -3.96
N PRO A 86 9.63 8.35 -4.56
CA PRO A 86 10.83 7.94 -5.29
C PRO A 86 11.81 7.08 -4.47
N LEU A 87 11.96 7.36 -3.19
CA LEU A 87 12.88 6.61 -2.32
C LEU A 87 12.27 5.27 -1.91
N GLU A 88 10.99 5.26 -1.54
CA GLU A 88 10.30 4.02 -1.13
C GLU A 88 10.17 3.03 -2.29
N LYS A 89 10.05 3.52 -3.53
CA LYS A 89 10.12 2.67 -4.73
C LYS A 89 11.34 1.76 -4.73
N ALA A 90 12.50 2.26 -4.30
CA ALA A 90 13.71 1.44 -4.25
C ALA A 90 13.55 0.26 -3.29
N PHE A 91 12.95 0.47 -2.11
CA PHE A 91 12.68 -0.59 -1.12
C PHE A 91 11.59 -1.56 -1.60
N ILE A 92 10.53 -1.05 -2.22
CA ILE A 92 9.40 -1.85 -2.71
C ILE A 92 9.82 -2.79 -3.84
N GLU A 93 10.66 -2.31 -4.77
CA GLU A 93 11.20 -3.12 -5.88
C GLU A 93 12.39 -3.99 -5.44
N ASN A 94 12.95 -3.74 -4.24
CA ASN A 94 14.09 -4.47 -3.69
C ASN A 94 13.91 -4.75 -2.19
N PRO A 95 12.98 -5.63 -1.77
CA PRO A 95 12.65 -5.81 -0.34
C PRO A 95 13.82 -6.26 0.54
N TYR A 96 14.86 -6.86 -0.06
CA TYR A 96 16.10 -7.17 0.66
C TYR A 96 16.80 -5.94 1.26
N LEU A 97 16.51 -4.72 0.76
CA LEU A 97 17.02 -3.47 1.35
C LEU A 97 16.44 -3.22 2.74
N GLU A 98 15.17 -3.57 2.96
CA GLU A 98 14.56 -3.55 4.30
C GLU A 98 15.29 -4.52 5.23
N PHE A 99 15.59 -5.74 4.74
CA PHE A 99 16.36 -6.72 5.48
C PHE A 99 17.73 -6.20 5.92
N TYR A 100 18.48 -5.55 5.02
CA TYR A 100 19.77 -4.94 5.38
C TYR A 100 19.64 -3.87 6.47
N SER A 101 18.51 -3.14 6.53
CA SER A 101 18.25 -2.20 7.61
C SER A 101 18.16 -2.90 8.98
N TYR A 102 17.60 -4.12 9.04
CA TYR A 102 17.53 -4.89 10.28
C TYR A 102 18.90 -5.36 10.77
N PHE A 103 19.87 -5.65 9.90
CA PHE A 103 21.25 -6.00 10.32
C PHE A 103 22.00 -4.83 10.95
N SER A 104 21.63 -3.60 10.60
CA SER A 104 22.18 -2.41 11.26
C SER A 104 21.59 -2.18 12.66
N SER A 105 20.48 -2.85 12.98
CA SER A 105 19.88 -2.86 14.31
C SER A 105 20.40 -4.04 15.13
N THR A 106 20.71 -3.82 16.40
CA THR A 106 21.38 -4.83 17.27
C THR A 106 20.50 -6.01 17.68
N SER A 107 19.39 -6.27 16.98
CA SER A 107 18.40 -7.27 17.37
C SER A 107 18.15 -8.28 16.24
N PRO A 108 18.67 -9.51 16.33
CA PRO A 108 18.41 -10.58 15.36
C PRO A 108 16.95 -11.09 15.36
N LEU A 109 16.06 -10.44 16.12
CA LEU A 109 14.75 -10.97 16.50
C LEU A 109 13.65 -10.91 15.42
N LYS A 110 13.88 -10.26 14.26
CA LYS A 110 12.87 -10.12 13.19
C LYS A 110 13.24 -10.74 11.85
N VAL A 111 14.42 -11.34 11.75
CA VAL A 111 14.90 -11.94 10.49
C VAL A 111 14.04 -13.15 10.07
N SER A 112 13.54 -13.94 11.03
CA SER A 112 12.72 -15.12 10.75
C SER A 112 11.36 -14.80 10.13
N ASP A 113 10.82 -13.62 10.42
CA ASP A 113 9.46 -13.23 10.02
C ASP A 113 9.47 -12.47 8.68
N THR A 114 10.66 -12.19 8.13
CA THR A 114 10.82 -11.49 6.86
C THR A 114 10.66 -12.48 5.70
N PRO A 115 9.75 -12.23 4.74
CA PRO A 115 9.56 -13.13 3.60
C PRO A 115 10.75 -13.06 2.63
N MET A 116 11.77 -13.90 2.85
CA MET A 116 13.02 -13.88 2.06
C MET A 116 12.85 -14.25 0.58
N GLU A 117 11.77 -14.94 0.21
CA GLU A 117 11.48 -15.33 -1.18
C GLU A 117 10.78 -14.22 -1.99
N PHE A 118 10.40 -13.13 -1.34
CA PHE A 118 9.68 -12.03 -1.94
C PHE A 118 10.62 -11.07 -2.70
N ASN A 119 10.42 -10.96 -4.02
CA ASN A 119 11.22 -10.11 -4.90
C ASN A 119 10.69 -8.69 -5.08
N GLY A 120 9.67 -8.30 -4.31
CA GLY A 120 9.07 -6.98 -4.40
C GLY A 120 7.96 -6.88 -5.44
N VAL A 121 7.51 -5.65 -5.66
CA VAL A 121 6.48 -5.34 -6.65
C VAL A 121 6.92 -4.15 -7.49
N HIS A 122 6.74 -4.21 -8.80
CA HIS A 122 7.05 -3.07 -9.66
C HIS A 122 6.14 -1.87 -9.37
N VAL A 123 6.76 -0.70 -9.20
CA VAL A 123 6.09 0.59 -8.99
C VAL A 123 5.99 1.33 -10.32
N ASP A 124 4.77 1.45 -10.83
CA ASP A 124 4.42 2.06 -12.11
C ASP A 124 4.65 3.59 -12.15
N GLY A 125 4.53 4.27 -11.01
CA GLY A 125 4.68 5.73 -10.93
C GLY A 125 5.19 6.21 -9.59
N VAL A 126 5.89 7.35 -9.58
CA VAL A 126 6.37 7.98 -8.34
C VAL A 126 5.54 9.21 -8.00
N LEU A 127 5.34 9.45 -6.70
CA LEU A 127 4.59 10.58 -6.17
C LEU A 127 5.50 11.47 -5.32
N ASP A 128 5.63 12.72 -5.72
CA ASP A 128 6.27 13.76 -4.92
C ASP A 128 5.26 14.47 -4.01
N LYS A 129 5.78 15.22 -3.02
CA LYS A 129 4.95 16.05 -2.14
C LYS A 129 4.09 17.04 -2.94
N GLY A 130 2.83 17.16 -2.56
CA GLY A 130 1.88 18.12 -3.14
C GLY A 130 0.63 17.44 -3.69
N PHE A 131 -0.13 18.17 -4.51
CA PHE A 131 -1.38 17.66 -5.07
C PHE A 131 -1.12 16.76 -6.27
N VAL A 132 -1.75 15.58 -6.26
CA VAL A 132 -1.72 14.62 -7.36
C VAL A 132 -3.15 14.21 -7.70
N LYS A 133 -3.35 13.78 -8.95
CA LYS A 133 -4.63 13.27 -9.43
C LYS A 133 -4.45 11.86 -9.97
N ILE A 134 -5.07 10.88 -9.32
CA ILE A 134 -5.03 9.47 -9.69
C ILE A 134 -6.46 8.99 -9.90
N ASN A 135 -6.74 8.36 -11.04
CA ASN A 135 -8.07 7.84 -11.39
C ASN A 135 -9.23 8.85 -11.25
N GLY A 136 -8.95 10.15 -11.42
CA GLY A 136 -9.95 11.21 -11.28
C GLY A 136 -10.04 11.82 -9.87
N GLU A 137 -9.44 11.18 -8.87
CA GLU A 137 -9.41 11.63 -7.47
C GLU A 137 -8.18 12.49 -7.19
N GLU A 138 -8.41 13.69 -6.67
CA GLU A 138 -7.35 14.62 -6.25
C GLU A 138 -7.06 14.45 -4.76
N MET A 139 -5.77 14.30 -4.42
CA MET A 139 -5.29 14.09 -3.05
C MET A 139 -3.98 14.83 -2.84
N GLU A 140 -3.65 15.14 -1.60
CA GLU A 140 -2.38 15.75 -1.23
C GLU A 140 -1.43 14.69 -0.65
N ILE A 141 -0.24 14.61 -1.23
CA ILE A 141 0.86 13.77 -0.75
C ILE A 141 1.68 14.58 0.23
N ILE A 142 1.74 14.11 1.47
CA ILE A 142 2.45 14.74 2.57
C ILE A 142 3.69 13.90 2.88
N SER A 143 4.86 14.52 2.95
CA SER A 143 6.06 13.80 3.39
C SER A 143 5.95 13.51 4.88
N LEU A 144 6.08 12.24 5.24
CA LEU A 144 6.10 11.72 6.62
C LEU A 144 7.40 10.95 6.88
N SER A 145 8.51 11.49 6.38
CA SER A 145 9.86 10.92 6.62
C SER A 145 10.12 10.76 8.12
N GLY A 146 10.53 9.56 8.53
CA GLY A 146 10.75 9.22 9.93
C GLY A 146 10.86 7.71 10.10
N HIS A 147 9.72 7.03 10.26
CA HIS A 147 9.64 5.56 10.37
C HIS A 147 10.31 4.88 9.18
N SER A 148 10.03 5.37 7.98
CA SER A 148 10.83 5.10 6.79
C SER A 148 11.40 6.43 6.22
N PRO A 149 12.55 6.39 5.53
CA PRO A 149 13.21 7.61 5.04
C PRO A 149 12.37 8.42 4.03
N GLY A 150 11.54 7.77 3.22
CA GLY A 150 10.73 8.38 2.17
C GLY A 150 9.23 8.24 2.36
N GLY A 151 8.78 7.89 3.58
CA GLY A 151 7.38 7.62 3.87
C GLY A 151 6.47 8.80 3.51
N ILE A 152 5.27 8.48 3.02
CA ILE A 152 4.27 9.46 2.62
C ILE A 152 2.93 9.20 3.29
N GLY A 153 2.24 10.29 3.62
CA GLY A 153 0.83 10.28 3.96
C GLY A 153 -0.01 10.76 2.78
N ILE A 154 -1.23 10.23 2.69
CA ILE A 154 -2.20 10.58 1.65
C ILE A 154 -3.37 11.30 2.33
N LEU A 155 -3.50 12.61 2.10
CA LEU A 155 -4.62 13.41 2.60
C LEU A 155 -5.69 13.51 1.51
N TYR A 156 -6.87 12.96 1.81
CA TYR A 156 -8.02 12.95 0.91
C TYR A 156 -9.29 13.36 1.66
N LYS A 157 -9.94 14.45 1.21
CA LYS A 157 -11.19 15.02 1.79
C LYS A 157 -11.21 15.14 3.32
N GLY A 158 -10.05 15.45 3.92
CA GLY A 158 -9.87 15.63 5.36
C GLY A 158 -9.57 14.35 6.15
N VAL A 159 -9.40 13.21 5.48
CA VAL A 159 -8.89 11.96 6.06
C VAL A 159 -7.44 11.77 5.65
N LEU A 160 -6.56 11.53 6.62
CA LEU A 160 -5.14 11.25 6.40
C LEU A 160 -4.89 9.76 6.58
N PHE A 161 -4.35 9.12 5.54
CA PHE A 161 -3.74 7.80 5.62
C PHE A 161 -2.24 7.96 5.84
N SER A 162 -1.68 7.29 6.84
CA SER A 162 -0.27 7.43 7.26
C SER A 162 0.26 6.20 7.96
#